data_AF-A0A3A2ZL10-F1
#
_entry.id   AF-A0A3A2ZL10-F1
#
_cell.length_a   1.000
_cell.length_b   1.000
_cell.length_c   1.000
_cell.angle_alpha   90.00
_cell.angle_beta   90.00
_cell.angle_gamma   90.00
#
_symmetry.space_group_name_H-M   'P 1'
#
loop_
_entity.id
_entity.type
_entity.pdbx_description
1 polymer ?
#
loop_
_entity_poly.entity_id
_entity_poly.type
_entity_poly.pdbx_seq_one_letter_code
_entity_poly.pdbx_strand_id
1 'polypeptide(L)'
;MAILKLVEDRPTPKAVYNWRIYILAAVASCTSCMIGYDSAFIGTTLELQSFKDEFNFERLSDSEVDLLNANIVSTYQAGAFFGAFFAIQSAISGVDALA
;
A
#
# COMPACT_ATOMS: atom_id res chain seq x y z
N MET A 1 19.72 33.29 -0.15
CA MET A 1 18.31 32.95 0.17
C MET A 1 18.25 31.46 0.43
N ALA A 2 17.85 31.05 1.63
CA ALA A 2 17.93 29.66 2.06
C ALA A 2 16.87 28.80 1.34
N ILE A 3 17.30 27.64 0.84
CA ILE A 3 16.50 26.63 0.12
C ILE A 3 15.31 26.09 0.96
N LEU A 4 15.30 26.33 2.27
CA LEU A 4 14.27 25.86 3.19
C LEU A 4 13.58 27.02 3.93
N LYS A 5 13.29 28.13 3.24
CA LYS A 5 12.46 29.18 3.84
C LYS A 5 11.01 28.72 3.86
N LEU A 6 10.55 28.30 5.03
CA LEU A 6 9.15 27.96 5.31
C LEU A 6 8.27 29.19 5.04
N VAL A 7 7.45 29.15 4.00
CA VAL A 7 6.46 30.18 3.67
C VAL A 7 5.11 29.70 4.17
N GLU A 8 4.61 30.28 5.25
CA GLU A 8 3.28 29.99 5.76
C GLU A 8 2.25 30.90 5.07
N ASP A 9 1.20 30.31 4.50
CA ASP A 9 0.09 31.03 3.83
C ASP A 9 -0.97 31.52 4.84
N ARG A 10 -0.95 30.97 6.06
CA ARG A 10 -1.84 31.30 7.18
C ARG A 10 -1.15 30.93 8.50
N PRO A 11 -1.40 31.66 9.61
CA PRO A 11 -0.71 31.43 10.87
C PRO A 11 -0.97 30.01 11.37
N THR A 12 0.02 29.13 11.19
CA THR A 12 -0.11 27.72 11.51
C THR A 12 0.23 27.52 13.00
N PRO A 13 -0.58 26.80 13.78
CA PRO A 13 -0.29 26.60 15.20
C PRO A 13 1.08 25.96 15.39
N LYS A 14 1.88 26.48 16.33
CA LYS A 14 3.24 25.96 16.63
C LYS A 14 3.24 24.48 17.01
N ALA A 15 2.10 23.95 17.48
CA ALA A 15 1.90 22.54 17.79
C ALA A 15 2.09 21.60 16.58
N VAL A 16 1.98 22.11 15.35
CA VAL A 16 2.18 21.34 14.11
C VAL A 16 3.68 21.05 13.87
N TYR A 17 4.57 21.91 14.37
CA TYR A 17 6.02 21.73 14.29
C TYR A 17 6.56 20.84 15.43
N ASN A 18 5.88 19.71 15.66
CA ASN A 18 6.26 18.75 16.69
C ASN A 18 6.96 17.54 16.05
N TRP A 19 8.06 17.08 16.63
CA TRP A 19 8.79 15.87 16.20
C TRP A 19 7.87 14.64 16.07
N ARG A 20 6.82 14.54 16.90
CA ARG A 20 5.80 13.47 16.80
C ARG A 20 5.05 13.47 15.47
N ILE A 21 4.74 14.64 14.93
CA ILE A 21 4.02 14.78 13.65
C ILE A 21 4.93 14.42 12.49
N TYR A 22 6.21 14.79 12.55
CA TYR A 22 7.20 14.36 11.57
C TYR A 22 7.38 12.83 11.56
N ILE A 23 7.39 12.18 12.73
CA ILE A 23 7.44 10.71 12.81
C ILE A 23 6.16 10.09 12.27
N LEU A 24 4.98 10.61 12.63
CA LEU A 24 3.71 10.13 12.08
C LEU A 24 3.68 10.22 10.55
N ALA A 25 4.13 11.35 9.99
CA ALA A 25 4.22 11.54 8.55
C ALA A 25 5.21 10.55 7.90
N ALA A 26 6.35 10.30 8.54
CA ALA A 26 7.33 9.32 8.05
C ALA A 26 6.76 7.89 8.06
N VAL A 27 6.11 7.48 9.15
CA VAL A 27 5.45 6.17 9.25
C VAL A 27 4.37 6.01 8.18
N ALA A 28 3.49 7.01 8.02
CA ALA A 28 2.46 7.00 6.99
C ALA A 28 3.05 6.92 5.57
N SER A 29 4.17 7.61 5.33
CA SER A 29 4.89 7.55 4.05
C SER A 29 5.48 6.17 3.79
N CYS A 30 6.05 5.52 4.81
CA CYS A 30 6.53 4.13 4.71
C CYS A 30 5.40 3.15 4.39
N THR A 31 4.23 3.31 5.01
CA THR A 31 3.04 2.52 4.67
C THR A 31 2.63 2.70 3.21
N SER A 32 2.62 3.94 2.72
CA SER A 32 2.33 4.22 1.31
C SER A 32 3.35 3.58 0.36
N CYS A 33 4.64 3.57 0.74
CA CYS A 33 5.69 2.94 -0.05
C CYS A 33 5.50 1.42 -0.13
N MET A 34 5.18 0.78 0.99
CA MET A 34 4.94 -0.67 1.08
C MET A 34 3.77 -1.10 0.18
N ILE A 35 2.66 -0.34 0.17
CA ILE A 35 1.52 -0.61 -0.73
C ILE A 35 1.95 -0.59 -2.20
N GLY A 36 2.78 0.39 -2.59
CA GLY A 36 3.30 0.48 -3.96
C GLY A 36 4.27 -0.65 -4.30
N TYR A 37 5.14 -1.01 -3.35
CA TYR A 37 6.08 -2.11 -3.52
C TYR A 37 5.36 -3.45 -3.75
N ASP A 38 4.38 -3.79 -2.92
CA ASP A 38 3.64 -5.06 -3.02
C ASP A 38 2.91 -5.19 -4.36
N SER A 39 2.32 -4.08 -4.83
CA SER A 39 1.61 -4.03 -6.11
C SER A 39 2.55 -4.27 -7.30
N ALA A 40 3.73 -3.66 -7.28
CA ALA A 40 4.74 -3.87 -8.32
C ALA A 40 5.35 -5.28 -8.24
N PHE A 41 5.59 -5.76 -7.02
CA PHE A 41 6.20 -7.06 -6.75
C PHE A 41 5.38 -8.22 -7.33
N ILE A 42 4.05 -8.21 -7.13
CA ILE A 42 3.17 -9.25 -7.68
C ILE A 42 3.27 -9.31 -9.21
N GLY A 43 3.20 -8.17 -9.89
CA GLY A 43 3.32 -8.13 -11.36
C GLY A 43 4.65 -8.69 -11.84
N THR A 44 5.77 -8.31 -11.21
CA THR A 44 7.09 -8.84 -11.58
C THR A 44 7.26 -10.32 -11.27
N THR A 45 6.58 -10.82 -10.24
CA THR A 45 6.65 -12.23 -9.84
C THR A 45 5.96 -13.12 -10.86
N LEU A 46 4.79 -12.71 -11.38
CA LEU A 46 4.07 -13.45 -12.42
C LEU A 46 4.87 -13.57 -13.73
N GLU A 47 5.76 -12.60 -14.00
CA GLU A 47 6.62 -12.63 -15.18
C GLU A 47 7.88 -13.49 -15.03
N LEU A 48 8.25 -13.86 -13.81
CA LEU A 48 9.47 -14.59 -13.53
C LEU A 48 9.40 -16.01 -14.08
N GLN A 49 10.45 -16.43 -14.81
CA GLN A 49 10.49 -17.77 -15.39
C GLN A 49 10.35 -18.87 -14.33
N SER A 50 11.00 -18.73 -13.18
CA SER A 50 10.88 -19.71 -12.10
C SER A 50 9.46 -19.82 -11.53
N PHE A 51 8.66 -18.76 -11.58
CA PHE A 51 7.26 -18.81 -11.19
C PHE A 51 6.45 -19.59 -12.24
N LYS A 52 6.66 -19.28 -13.52
CA LYS A 52 6.02 -19.97 -14.65
C LYS A 52 6.35 -21.47 -14.63
N ASP A 53 7.59 -21.83 -14.34
CA ASP A 53 8.06 -23.22 -14.25
C ASP A 53 7.41 -23.94 -13.06
N GLU A 54 7.43 -23.34 -11.86
CA GLU A 54 6.84 -23.91 -10.64
C GLU A 54 5.34 -24.16 -10.79
N PHE A 55 4.61 -23.21 -11.37
CA PHE A 55 3.18 -23.32 -11.62
C PHE A 55 2.85 -24.04 -12.95
N ASN A 56 3.85 -24.61 -13.63
CA ASN A 56 3.71 -25.41 -14.85
C ASN A 56 2.93 -24.69 -15.96
N PHE A 57 3.19 -23.39 -16.17
CA PHE A 57 2.51 -22.58 -17.19
C PHE A 57 2.71 -23.14 -18.60
N GLU A 58 3.81 -23.86 -18.86
CA GLU A 58 4.07 -24.53 -20.14
C GLU A 58 3.04 -25.61 -20.51
N ARG A 59 2.27 -26.10 -19.53
CA ARG A 59 1.21 -27.11 -19.73
C ARG A 59 -0.17 -26.50 -19.93
N LEU A 60 -0.29 -25.18 -19.80
CA LEU A 60 -1.52 -24.43 -19.93
C LEU A 60 -1.57 -23.72 -21.28
N SER A 61 -2.77 -23.51 -21.81
CA SER A 61 -2.96 -22.60 -22.94
C SER A 61 -2.79 -21.14 -22.50
N ASP A 62 -2.48 -20.25 -23.44
CA ASP A 62 -2.35 -18.80 -23.17
C ASP A 62 -3.59 -18.24 -22.44
N SER A 63 -4.79 -18.66 -22.83
CA SER A 63 -6.04 -18.22 -22.18
C SER A 63 -6.19 -18.69 -20.73
N GLU A 64 -5.66 -19.87 -20.40
CA GLU A 64 -5.70 -20.40 -19.03
C GLU A 64 -4.69 -19.70 -18.14
N VAL A 65 -3.50 -19.38 -18.68
CA VAL A 65 -2.49 -18.58 -18.00
C VAL A 65 -3.00 -17.18 -17.69
N ASP A 66 -3.62 -16.51 -18.68
CA ASP A 66 -4.21 -15.18 -18.50
C ASP A 66 -5.28 -15.17 -17.41
N LEU A 67 -6.17 -16.18 -17.42
CA LEU A 67 -7.22 -16.32 -16.42
C LEU A 67 -6.64 -16.59 -15.03
N LEU A 68 -5.59 -17.41 -14.92
CA LEU A 68 -4.90 -17.67 -13.67
C LEU A 68 -4.25 -16.41 -13.11
N ASN A 69 -3.51 -15.66 -13.94
CA ASN A 69 -2.88 -14.41 -13.56
C ASN A 69 -3.92 -13.36 -13.11
N ALA A 70 -5.03 -13.24 -13.84
CA ALA A 70 -6.14 -12.36 -13.48
C ALA A 70 -6.77 -12.73 -12.14
N ASN A 71 -6.91 -14.03 -11.84
CA ASN A 71 -7.42 -14.51 -10.55
C ASN A 71 -6.46 -14.19 -9.39
N ILE A 72 -5.15 -14.30 -9.62
CA ILE A 72 -4.14 -13.93 -8.60
C ILE A 72 -4.23 -12.44 -8.29
N VAL A 73 -4.23 -11.58 -9.31
CA VAL A 73 -4.30 -10.12 -9.13
C VAL A 73 -5.63 -9.69 -8.50
N SER A 74 -6.75 -10.27 -8.92
CA SER A 74 -8.06 -9.93 -8.34
C SER A 74 -8.19 -10.39 -6.89
N THR A 75 -7.61 -11.53 -6.51
CA THR A 75 -7.56 -11.99 -5.12
C THR A 75 -6.73 -11.05 -4.24
N TYR A 76 -5.58 -10.56 -4.76
CA TYR A 76 -4.78 -9.55 -4.06
C TYR A 76 -5.56 -8.24 -3.83
N GLN A 77 -6.25 -7.75 -4.86
CA GLN A 77 -7.08 -6.55 -4.76
C GLN A 77 -8.26 -6.73 -3.80
N ALA A 78 -8.90 -7.90 -3.81
CA ALA A 78 -9.94 -8.24 -2.84
C ALA A 78 -9.39 -8.19 -1.40
N GLY A 79 -8.18 -8.74 -1.18
CA GLY A 79 -7.49 -8.65 0.10
C GLY A 79 -7.26 -7.19 0.55
N ALA A 80 -6.81 -6.32 -0.35
CA ALA A 80 -6.63 -4.90 -0.06
C ALA A 80 -7.96 -4.19 0.27
N PHE A 81 -9.04 -4.50 -0.46
CA PHE A 81 -10.38 -3.96 -0.21
C PHE A 81 -10.91 -4.35 1.18
N PHE A 82 -10.91 -5.65 1.49
CA PHE A 82 -11.40 -6.14 2.79
C PHE A 82 -10.48 -5.71 3.94
N GLY A 83 -9.16 -5.65 3.70
CA GLY A 83 -8.20 -5.13 4.66
C GLY A 83 -8.46 -3.67 5.03
N ALA A 84 -8.70 -2.81 4.03
CA ALA A 84 -9.08 -1.42 4.26
C ALA A 84 -10.44 -1.31 5.00
N PHE A 85 -11.41 -2.15 4.65
CA PHE A 85 -12.71 -2.20 5.30
C PHE A 85 -12.61 -2.52 6.81
N PHE A 86 -11.81 -3.53 7.17
CA PHE A 86 -11.61 -3.89 8.58
C PHE A 86 -10.72 -2.88 9.34
N ALA A 87 -9.74 -2.27 8.67
CA ALA A 87 -8.91 -1.23 9.26
C ALA A 87 -9.73 0.01 9.64
N ILE A 88 -10.74 0.36 8.85
CA ILE A 88 -11.68 1.45 9.18
C ILE A 88 -12.47 1.10 10.46
N GLN A 89 -12.97 -0.13 10.58
CA GLN A 89 -13.70 -0.57 11.77
C GLN A 89 -12.84 -0.51 13.04
N SER A 90 -11.58 -0.97 12.98
CA SER A 90 -10.69 -0.92 14.14
C SER A 90 -10.30 0.50 14.52
N ALA A 91 -10.14 1.39 13.54
CA ALA A 91 -9.88 2.80 13.79
C ALA A 91 -11.05 3.49 14.50
N ILE A 92 -12.29 3.20 14.11
CA ILE A 92 -13.49 3.77 14.75
C ILE A 92 -13.59 3.30 16.20
N SER A 93 -13.47 1.99 16.44
CA SER A 93 -13.54 1.44 17.81
C SER A 93 -12.39 1.93 18.71
N GLY A 94 -11.23 2.25 18.16
CA GLY A 94 -10.12 2.86 18.91
C GLY A 94 -10.35 4.33 19.26
N VAL A 95 -11.08 5.08 18.45
CA VAL A 95 -11.45 6.49 18.73
C VAL A 95 -12.47 6.57 19.85
N ASP A 96 -13.47 5.68 19.85
CA ASP A 96 -14.49 5.62 20.92
C ASP A 96 -13.89 5.20 22.27
N ALA A 97 -12.78 4.46 22.28
CA ALA A 97 -12.07 4.07 23.51
C ALA A 97 -11.21 5.20 24.11
N LEU A 98 -10.99 6.29 23.37
CA LEU A 98 -10.17 7.44 23.78
C LEU A 98 -11.02 8.71 24.06
N ALA A 99 -12.33 8.67 23.79
CA ALA A 99 -13.30 9.72 24.07
C ALA A 99 -14.02 9.48 25.40
#